data_AF-A0A6A3WT69-F1
#
_entry.id   AF-A0A6A3WT69-F1
#
_cell.length_a   1.000
_cell.length_b   1.000
_cell.length_c   1.000
_cell.angle_alpha   90.00
_cell.angle_beta   90.00
_cell.angle_gamma   90.00
#
_symmetry.space_group_name_H-M   'P 1'
#
loop_
_entity.id
_entity.type
_entity.pdbx_description
1 polymer ?
#
loop_
_entity_poly.entity_id
_entity_poly.type
_entity_poly.pdbx_seq_one_letter_code
_entity_poly.pdbx_strand_id
1 'polypeptide(L)'
;MLVMAKEDNTTASIGMKLEDTQFNRWLSQGENAESVFKLLNLNKDGDKIFDSLMFSTWASYVTKLDRKNSYEAMFSVLKTRYGDEVLTGLLIASRKNRPTNYHVTRLEGVLLKTWASDGKTADEVFKLLRLNKDGDRVFKSLMLSSWVSYVTKLEDKNPDKLMLSVLKTSYNDEILTNMLVAAQKVPRTKTFAASLQEQLWISQGKTADDIFQLLKLDQEGKNLLNSGEFSTWVSYVTKLNKLDEKPDEFAVSSDL
;
A
#
# COMPACT_ATOMS: atom_id res chain seq x y z
N MET A 1 -2.50 25.06 -24.93
CA MET A 1 -1.75 25.02 -26.20
C MET A 1 -0.42 24.27 -26.07
N LEU A 2 0.53 24.72 -25.24
CA LEU A 2 1.84 24.04 -25.08
C LEU A 2 1.76 22.56 -24.68
N VAL A 3 0.88 22.26 -23.72
CA VAL A 3 0.68 20.89 -23.24
C VAL A 3 0.14 19.96 -24.34
N MET A 4 -0.81 20.42 -25.16
CA MET A 4 -1.34 19.62 -26.28
C MET A 4 -0.30 19.45 -27.40
N ALA A 5 0.56 20.44 -27.61
CA ALA A 5 1.65 20.35 -28.60
C ALA A 5 2.69 19.27 -28.24
N LYS A 6 2.78 18.86 -26.96
CA LYS A 6 3.64 17.76 -26.52
C LYS A 6 3.07 16.37 -26.79
N GLU A 7 1.76 16.26 -27.02
CA GLU A 7 1.09 14.98 -27.32
C GLU A 7 1.09 14.67 -28.82
N ASP A 8 1.32 15.67 -29.67
CA ASP A 8 1.45 15.51 -31.11
C ASP A 8 2.90 15.20 -31.52
N ASN A 9 3.11 14.10 -32.26
CA ASN A 9 4.44 13.63 -32.66
C ASN A 9 5.24 14.62 -33.52
N THR A 10 4.56 15.52 -34.24
CA THR A 10 5.22 16.51 -35.11
C THR A 10 5.65 17.75 -34.34
N THR A 11 4.87 18.17 -33.33
CA THR A 11 5.16 19.37 -32.53
C THR A 11 5.82 19.08 -31.18
N ALA A 12 5.96 17.81 -30.78
CA ALA A 12 6.45 17.41 -29.46
C ALA A 12 7.80 18.05 -29.09
N SER A 13 8.77 18.06 -30.02
CA SER A 13 10.09 18.65 -29.79
C SER A 13 10.02 20.16 -29.51
N ILE A 14 9.17 20.87 -30.24
CA ILE A 14 8.96 22.31 -30.05
C ILE A 14 8.23 22.56 -28.73
N GLY A 15 7.20 21.78 -28.42
CA GLY A 15 6.46 21.85 -27.17
C GLY A 15 7.35 21.65 -25.94
N MET A 16 8.25 20.66 -25.98
CA MET A 16 9.23 20.42 -24.90
C MET A 16 10.23 21.57 -24.73
N LYS A 17 10.78 22.11 -25.83
CA LYS A 17 11.72 23.26 -25.75
C LYS A 17 11.05 24.51 -25.19
N LEU A 18 9.81 24.78 -25.59
CA LEU A 18 9.04 25.91 -25.07
C LEU A 18 8.69 25.72 -23.59
N GLU A 19 8.36 24.50 -23.16
CA GLU A 19 8.14 24.21 -21.74
C GLU A 19 9.41 24.40 -20.91
N ASP A 20 10.56 23.91 -21.36
CA ASP A 20 11.83 24.14 -20.64
C ASP A 20 12.18 25.63 -20.55
N THR A 21 11.97 26.37 -21.65
CA THR A 21 12.14 27.83 -21.68
C THR A 21 11.22 28.52 -20.66
N GLN A 22 9.96 28.09 -20.59
CA GLN A 22 9.00 28.59 -19.61
C GLN A 22 9.43 28.27 -18.17
N PHE A 23 9.95 27.06 -17.92
CA PHE A 23 10.45 26.69 -16.60
C PHE A 23 11.69 27.50 -16.19
N ASN A 24 12.63 27.71 -17.11
CA ASN A 24 13.82 28.54 -16.86
C ASN A 24 13.43 29.99 -16.55
N ARG A 25 12.39 30.52 -17.21
CA ARG A 25 11.83 31.83 -16.90
C ARG A 25 11.22 31.88 -15.49
N TRP A 26 10.42 30.89 -15.10
CA TRP A 26 9.87 30.84 -13.74
C TRP A 26 10.97 30.74 -12.68
N LEU A 27 12.02 29.95 -12.93
CA LEU A 27 13.18 29.86 -12.04
C LEU A 27 13.90 31.21 -11.90
N SER A 28 14.14 31.95 -12.99
CA SER A 28 14.80 33.25 -12.93
C SER A 28 13.95 34.33 -12.26
N GLN A 29 12.62 34.18 -12.28
CA GLN A 29 11.67 35.02 -11.55
C GLN A 29 11.57 34.66 -10.06
N GLY A 30 12.22 33.58 -9.61
CA GLY A 30 12.14 33.11 -8.23
C GLY A 30 10.78 32.49 -7.87
N GLU A 31 10.02 32.04 -8.88
CA GLU A 31 8.76 31.36 -8.64
C GLU A 31 9.00 30.08 -7.83
N ASN A 32 8.12 29.81 -6.87
CA ASN A 32 8.16 28.59 -6.07
C ASN A 32 7.02 27.64 -6.47
N ALA A 33 6.99 26.45 -5.86
CA ALA A 33 5.98 25.44 -6.14
C ALA A 33 4.54 25.98 -5.97
N GLU A 34 4.27 26.76 -4.92
CA GLU A 34 2.94 27.32 -4.67
C GLU A 34 2.55 28.38 -5.70
N SER A 35 3.50 29.22 -6.10
CA SER A 35 3.25 30.30 -7.05
C SER A 35 2.93 29.74 -8.44
N VAL A 36 3.71 28.76 -8.91
CA VAL A 36 3.41 28.08 -10.18
C VAL A 36 2.12 27.25 -10.12
N PHE A 37 1.79 26.67 -8.96
CA PHE A 37 0.49 26.00 -8.78
C PHE A 37 -0.68 26.95 -9.04
N LYS A 38 -0.60 28.19 -8.51
CA LYS A 38 -1.59 29.24 -8.74
C LYS A 38 -1.58 29.75 -10.18
N LEU A 39 -0.41 29.98 -10.77
CA LEU A 39 -0.27 30.43 -12.17
C LEU A 39 -0.92 29.45 -13.16
N LEU A 40 -0.81 28.15 -12.89
CA LEU A 40 -1.42 27.10 -13.71
C LEU A 40 -2.91 26.88 -13.41
N ASN A 41 -3.52 27.67 -12.52
CA ASN A 41 -4.93 27.58 -12.12
C ASN A 41 -5.36 26.18 -11.64
N LEU A 42 -4.46 25.42 -11.01
CA LEU A 42 -4.73 24.06 -10.53
C LEU A 42 -5.80 24.01 -9.42
N ASN A 43 -6.11 25.16 -8.81
CA ASN A 43 -7.22 25.30 -7.89
C ASN A 43 -8.60 25.02 -8.50
N LYS A 44 -8.73 25.05 -9.84
CA LYS A 44 -9.99 24.79 -10.55
C LYS A 44 -10.22 23.32 -10.87
N ASP A 45 -9.19 22.47 -10.77
CA ASP A 45 -9.26 21.07 -11.20
C ASP A 45 -10.03 20.17 -10.22
N GLY A 46 -10.31 20.68 -9.02
CA GLY A 46 -11.17 20.02 -8.04
C GLY A 46 -10.71 18.60 -7.71
N ASP A 47 -11.61 17.64 -7.90
CA ASP A 47 -11.40 16.22 -7.62
C ASP A 47 -10.58 15.48 -8.69
N LYS A 48 -10.39 16.10 -9.86
CA LYS A 48 -9.67 15.52 -11.01
C LYS A 48 -8.26 16.08 -11.18
N ILE A 49 -7.72 16.75 -10.16
CA ILE A 49 -6.40 17.38 -10.22
C ILE A 49 -5.29 16.43 -10.69
N PHE A 50 -5.29 15.17 -10.27
CA PHE A 50 -4.26 14.20 -10.65
C PHE A 50 -4.40 13.66 -12.09
N ASP A 51 -5.52 13.96 -12.75
CA ASP A 51 -5.74 13.66 -14.17
C ASP A 51 -5.45 14.87 -15.06
N SER A 52 -5.22 16.04 -14.46
CA SER A 52 -4.94 17.29 -15.16
C SER A 52 -3.55 17.27 -15.78
N LEU A 53 -3.47 17.62 -17.05
CA LEU A 53 -2.18 17.82 -17.70
C LEU A 53 -1.41 19.02 -17.13
N MET A 54 -2.13 20.01 -16.58
CA MET A 54 -1.48 21.13 -15.87
C MET A 54 -0.78 20.65 -14.60
N PHE A 55 -1.35 19.64 -13.92
CA PHE A 55 -0.71 19.05 -12.74
C PHE A 55 0.61 18.37 -13.12
N SER A 56 0.65 17.66 -14.26
CA SER A 56 1.89 17.07 -14.77
C SER A 56 2.95 18.11 -15.13
N THR A 57 2.55 19.24 -15.73
CA THR A 57 3.45 20.38 -15.99
C THR A 57 3.98 20.98 -14.69
N TRP A 58 3.10 21.19 -13.71
CA TRP A 58 3.49 21.66 -12.38
C TRP A 58 4.47 20.71 -11.68
N ALA A 59 4.17 19.41 -11.68
CA ALA A 59 5.04 18.40 -11.08
C ALA A 59 6.43 18.35 -11.75
N SER A 60 6.48 18.53 -13.08
CA SER A 60 7.73 18.62 -13.82
C SER A 60 8.54 19.86 -13.43
N TYR A 61 7.87 21.01 -13.29
CA TYR A 61 8.50 22.23 -12.82
C TYR A 61 9.06 22.10 -11.40
N VAL A 62 8.27 21.60 -10.45
CA VAL A 62 8.72 21.42 -9.05
C VAL A 62 9.87 20.42 -8.98
N THR A 63 9.89 19.41 -9.85
CA THR A 63 11.03 18.49 -9.99
C THR A 63 12.29 19.16 -10.53
N LYS A 64 12.15 20.17 -11.41
CA LYS A 64 13.29 20.98 -11.87
C LYS A 64 13.78 21.95 -10.78
N LEU A 65 12.87 22.47 -9.96
CA LEU A 65 13.18 23.36 -8.84
C LEU A 65 13.99 22.66 -7.74
N ASP A 66 13.53 21.49 -7.29
CA ASP A 66 14.27 20.64 -6.35
C ASP A 66 13.98 19.17 -6.65
N ARG A 67 14.89 18.52 -7.37
CA ARG A 67 14.74 17.11 -7.76
C ARG A 67 14.68 16.16 -6.57
N LYS A 68 15.31 16.50 -5.44
CA LYS A 68 15.44 15.60 -4.29
C LYS A 68 14.18 15.58 -3.44
N ASN A 69 13.58 16.76 -3.21
CA ASN A 69 12.41 16.90 -2.32
C ASN A 69 11.14 17.34 -3.07
N SER A 70 11.07 17.09 -4.38
CA SER A 70 9.98 17.61 -5.22
C SER A 70 8.60 17.14 -4.75
N TYR A 71 8.47 15.87 -4.36
CA TYR A 71 7.19 15.32 -3.92
C TYR A 71 6.80 15.76 -2.53
N GLU A 72 7.76 15.98 -1.64
CA GLU A 72 7.54 16.59 -0.33
C GLU A 72 7.04 18.03 -0.48
N ALA A 73 7.64 18.81 -1.39
CA ALA A 73 7.18 20.16 -1.71
C ALA A 73 5.77 20.16 -2.35
N MET A 74 5.53 19.29 -3.34
CA MET A 74 4.20 19.14 -3.94
C MET A 74 3.15 18.75 -2.89
N PHE A 75 3.47 17.77 -2.04
CA PHE A 75 2.58 17.32 -0.98
C PHE A 75 2.27 18.45 0.00
N SER A 76 3.26 19.26 0.40
CA SER A 76 3.06 20.41 1.28
C SER A 76 2.11 21.45 0.69
N VAL A 77 2.24 21.77 -0.60
CA VAL A 77 1.33 22.71 -1.30
C VAL A 77 -0.08 22.13 -1.35
N LEU A 78 -0.23 20.86 -1.74
CA LEU A 78 -1.53 20.18 -1.81
C LEU A 78 -2.18 20.08 -0.42
N LYS A 79 -1.41 19.72 0.62
CA LYS A 79 -1.88 19.61 2.01
C LYS A 79 -2.38 20.95 2.53
N THR A 80 -1.64 22.04 2.28
CA THR A 80 -2.06 23.40 2.65
C THR A 80 -3.37 23.79 1.97
N ARG A 81 -3.58 23.36 0.72
CA ARG A 81 -4.76 23.73 -0.05
C ARG A 81 -6.00 22.93 0.29
N TYR A 82 -5.87 21.61 0.41
CA TYR A 82 -7.00 20.68 0.54
C TYR A 82 -7.22 20.24 1.99
N GLY A 83 -6.19 20.29 2.84
CA GLY A 83 -6.19 19.63 4.14
C GLY A 83 -6.03 18.12 4.02
N ASP A 84 -5.75 17.47 5.15
CA ASP A 84 -5.33 16.07 5.21
C ASP A 84 -6.44 15.11 4.73
N GLU A 85 -7.67 15.32 5.19
CA GLU A 85 -8.79 14.44 4.88
C GLU A 85 -9.17 14.49 3.39
N VAL A 86 -9.30 15.68 2.83
CA VAL A 86 -9.66 15.86 1.42
C VAL A 86 -8.54 15.35 0.52
N LEU A 87 -7.28 15.71 0.79
CA LEU A 87 -6.14 15.22 0.00
C LEU A 87 -6.04 13.69 0.01
N THR A 88 -6.22 13.08 1.18
CA THR A 88 -6.26 11.61 1.31
C THR A 88 -7.39 11.03 0.47
N GLY A 89 -8.58 11.62 0.52
CA GLY A 89 -9.72 11.22 -0.31
C GLY A 89 -9.44 11.30 -1.81
N LEU A 90 -8.76 12.36 -2.27
CA LEU A 90 -8.37 12.54 -3.67
C LEU A 90 -7.38 11.47 -4.13
N LEU A 91 -6.37 11.17 -3.31
CA LEU A 91 -5.38 10.13 -3.63
C LEU A 91 -6.04 8.75 -3.72
N ILE A 92 -6.90 8.40 -2.76
CA ILE A 92 -7.65 7.13 -2.77
C ILE A 92 -8.53 7.03 -4.02
N ALA A 93 -9.27 8.10 -4.37
CA ALA A 93 -10.14 8.11 -5.54
C ALA A 93 -9.34 7.97 -6.84
N SER A 94 -8.23 8.71 -6.96
CA SER A 94 -7.36 8.62 -8.14
C SER A 94 -6.73 7.24 -8.28
N ARG A 95 -6.32 6.60 -7.17
CA ARG A 95 -5.82 5.21 -7.21
C ARG A 95 -6.86 4.24 -7.75
N LYS A 96 -8.13 4.38 -7.34
CA LYS A 96 -9.22 3.52 -7.84
C LYS A 96 -9.45 3.69 -9.33
N ASN A 97 -9.33 4.91 -9.86
CA ASN A 97 -9.56 5.20 -11.27
C ASN A 97 -8.34 4.90 -12.16
N ARG A 98 -7.13 5.22 -11.67
CA ARG A 98 -5.85 5.05 -12.39
C ARG A 98 -4.78 4.44 -11.47
N PRO A 99 -4.80 3.12 -11.26
CA PRO A 99 -3.91 2.44 -10.30
C PRO A 99 -2.42 2.60 -10.58
N THR A 100 -2.03 2.97 -11.81
CA THR A 100 -0.64 3.13 -12.25
C THR A 100 -0.21 4.60 -12.34
N ASN A 101 -1.00 5.55 -11.84
CA ASN A 101 -0.61 6.96 -11.83
C ASN A 101 0.66 7.17 -10.98
N TYR A 102 1.74 7.56 -11.65
CA TYR A 102 3.07 7.72 -11.06
C TYR A 102 3.08 8.79 -9.95
N HIS A 103 2.47 9.94 -10.21
CA HIS A 103 2.47 11.04 -9.24
C HIS A 103 1.67 10.70 -7.99
N VAL A 104 0.52 10.06 -8.16
CA VAL A 104 -0.32 9.58 -7.03
C VAL A 104 0.46 8.58 -6.17
N THR A 105 1.15 7.62 -6.80
CA THR A 105 1.98 6.63 -6.09
C THR A 105 3.08 7.31 -5.25
N ARG A 106 3.73 8.35 -5.80
CA ARG A 106 4.77 9.10 -5.09
C ARG A 106 4.20 9.93 -3.94
N LEU A 107 3.08 10.61 -4.14
CA LEU A 107 2.39 11.40 -3.12
C LEU A 107 1.83 10.51 -2.00
N GLU A 108 1.26 9.35 -2.31
CA GLU A 108 0.88 8.34 -1.29
C GLU A 108 2.10 7.91 -0.46
N GLY A 109 3.26 7.74 -1.09
CA GLY A 109 4.50 7.45 -0.38
C GLY A 109 4.90 8.54 0.62
N VAL A 110 4.72 9.83 0.25
CA VAL A 110 4.94 10.95 1.17
C VAL A 110 3.89 10.94 2.29
N LEU A 111 2.61 10.77 1.97
CA LEU A 111 1.52 10.69 2.94
C LEU A 111 1.77 9.63 4.02
N LEU A 112 2.14 8.41 3.61
CA LEU A 112 2.44 7.32 4.55
C LEU A 112 3.65 7.63 5.45
N LYS A 113 4.70 8.28 4.92
CA LYS A 113 5.85 8.72 5.72
C LYS A 113 5.46 9.81 6.72
N THR A 114 4.60 10.75 6.30
CA THR A 114 4.07 11.79 7.18
C THR A 114 3.27 11.16 8.31
N TRP A 115 2.36 10.22 8.02
CA TRP A 115 1.60 9.52 9.06
C TRP A 115 2.48 8.74 10.04
N ALA A 116 3.55 8.10 9.56
CA ALA A 116 4.51 7.44 10.43
C ALA A 116 5.23 8.44 11.35
N SER A 117 5.62 9.60 10.81
CA SER A 117 6.27 10.69 11.58
C SER A 117 5.31 11.32 12.59
N ASP A 118 4.01 11.39 12.26
CA ASP A 118 2.94 11.86 13.13
C ASP A 118 2.50 10.80 14.16
N GLY A 119 3.17 9.64 14.21
CA GLY A 119 2.90 8.56 15.17
C GLY A 119 1.56 7.87 14.99
N LYS A 120 0.98 7.88 13.78
CA LYS A 120 -0.32 7.23 13.50
C LYS A 120 -0.22 5.72 13.70
N THR A 121 -1.18 5.16 14.41
CA THR A 121 -1.28 3.71 14.62
C THR A 121 -1.71 2.98 13.34
N ALA A 122 -1.48 1.66 13.31
CA ALA A 122 -1.95 0.81 12.22
C ALA A 122 -3.49 0.88 12.03
N ASP A 123 -4.25 0.97 13.11
CA ASP A 123 -5.72 1.10 13.09
C ASP A 123 -6.17 2.47 12.54
N GLU A 124 -5.53 3.57 12.95
CA GLU A 124 -5.82 4.89 12.39
C GLU A 124 -5.58 4.93 10.88
N VAL A 125 -4.44 4.41 10.42
CA VAL A 125 -4.13 4.37 8.98
C VAL A 125 -5.09 3.45 8.22
N PHE A 126 -5.53 2.34 8.82
CA PHE A 126 -6.56 1.48 8.24
C PHE A 126 -7.87 2.24 7.97
N LYS A 127 -8.29 3.08 8.92
CA LYS A 127 -9.49 3.93 8.81
C LYS A 127 -9.30 5.09 7.84
N LEU A 128 -8.14 5.74 7.84
CA LEU A 128 -7.81 6.84 6.90
C LEU A 128 -7.80 6.36 5.45
N LEU A 129 -7.32 5.14 5.22
CA LEU A 129 -7.38 4.46 3.92
C LEU A 129 -8.77 3.88 3.58
N ARG A 130 -9.76 4.08 4.46
CA ARG A 130 -11.16 3.65 4.31
C ARG A 130 -11.34 2.13 4.21
N LEU A 131 -10.37 1.34 4.65
CA LEU A 131 -10.42 -0.12 4.59
C LEU A 131 -11.49 -0.70 5.52
N ASN A 132 -11.79 0.00 6.62
CA ASN A 132 -12.89 -0.34 7.52
C ASN A 132 -14.28 -0.19 6.86
N LYS A 133 -14.38 0.51 5.72
CA LYS A 133 -15.63 0.68 4.97
C LYS A 133 -15.78 -0.33 3.83
N ASP A 134 -14.75 -1.13 3.55
CA ASP A 134 -14.77 -2.11 2.46
C ASP A 134 -15.47 -3.43 2.84
N GLY A 135 -15.75 -3.67 4.13
CA GLY A 135 -16.42 -4.86 4.62
C GLY A 135 -15.75 -6.16 4.17
N ASP A 136 -16.54 -7.11 3.68
CA ASP A 136 -16.06 -8.39 3.15
C ASP A 136 -15.10 -8.26 1.95
N ARG A 137 -15.02 -7.07 1.34
CA ARG A 137 -14.16 -6.77 0.18
C ARG A 137 -12.81 -6.16 0.56
N VAL A 138 -12.48 -6.03 1.85
CA VAL A 138 -11.20 -5.44 2.29
C VAL A 138 -9.98 -6.06 1.61
N PHE A 139 -9.96 -7.39 1.42
CA PHE A 139 -8.87 -8.10 0.76
C PHE A 139 -8.78 -7.81 -0.75
N LYS A 140 -9.82 -7.25 -1.36
CA LYS A 140 -9.86 -6.81 -2.76
C LYS A 140 -9.51 -5.33 -2.93
N SER A 141 -9.35 -4.60 -1.82
CA SER A 141 -9.10 -3.16 -1.84
C SER A 141 -7.71 -2.85 -2.41
N LEU A 142 -7.64 -1.87 -3.31
CA LEU A 142 -6.35 -1.37 -3.80
C LEU A 142 -5.54 -0.64 -2.72
N MET A 143 -6.20 -0.19 -1.65
CA MET A 143 -5.56 0.47 -0.51
C MET A 143 -4.90 -0.51 0.46
N LEU A 144 -5.26 -1.79 0.39
CA LEU A 144 -4.73 -2.80 1.31
C LEU A 144 -3.21 -2.91 1.21
N SER A 145 -2.64 -2.86 0.00
CA SER A 145 -1.18 -2.92 -0.17
C SER A 145 -0.45 -1.74 0.47
N SER A 146 -1.07 -0.56 0.46
CA SER A 146 -0.51 0.64 1.10
C SER A 146 -0.53 0.49 2.62
N TRP A 147 -1.62 -0.03 3.17
CA TRP A 147 -1.72 -0.33 4.61
C TRP A 147 -0.74 -1.44 5.04
N VAL A 148 -0.65 -2.54 4.29
CA VAL A 148 0.31 -3.61 4.56
C VAL A 148 1.73 -3.06 4.56
N SER A 149 2.11 -2.27 3.54
CA SER A 149 3.43 -1.63 3.50
C SER A 149 3.67 -0.63 4.64
N TYR A 150 2.62 -0.03 5.18
CA TYR A 150 2.72 0.86 6.33
C TYR A 150 3.03 0.06 7.60
N VAL A 151 2.24 -0.98 7.86
CA VAL A 151 2.38 -1.81 9.06
C VAL A 151 3.71 -2.56 9.08
N THR A 152 4.19 -3.08 7.95
CA THR A 152 5.50 -3.75 7.88
C THR A 152 6.70 -2.84 8.14
N LYS A 153 6.53 -1.52 7.98
CA LYS A 153 7.56 -0.53 8.35
C LYS A 153 7.44 -0.08 9.81
N LEU A 154 6.22 -0.14 10.36
CA LEU A 154 5.93 0.25 11.73
C LEU A 154 6.34 -0.84 12.74
N GLU A 155 6.20 -2.10 12.35
CA GLU A 155 6.48 -3.28 13.16
C GLU A 155 7.35 -4.26 12.35
N ASP A 156 8.57 -4.51 12.82
CA ASP A 156 9.60 -5.28 12.10
C ASP A 156 9.65 -6.76 12.51
N LYS A 157 9.22 -7.11 13.74
CA LYS A 157 9.33 -8.47 14.27
C LYS A 157 8.15 -9.34 13.85
N ASN A 158 6.93 -8.85 14.05
CA ASN A 158 5.72 -9.58 13.67
C ASN A 158 4.58 -8.65 13.20
N PRO A 159 4.71 -8.08 11.99
CA PRO A 159 3.69 -7.20 11.43
C PRO A 159 2.35 -7.91 11.21
N ASP A 160 2.35 -9.21 10.96
CA ASP A 160 1.12 -10.00 10.78
C ASP A 160 0.28 -10.01 12.06
N LYS A 161 0.91 -10.11 13.24
CA LYS A 161 0.21 -10.05 14.54
C LYS A 161 -0.48 -8.70 14.72
N LEU A 162 0.19 -7.60 14.35
CA LEU A 162 -0.39 -6.26 14.41
C LEU A 162 -1.50 -6.07 13.37
N MET A 163 -1.33 -6.57 12.14
CA MET A 163 -2.39 -6.52 11.14
C MET A 163 -3.62 -7.33 11.58
N LEU A 164 -3.40 -8.52 12.13
CA LEU A 164 -4.46 -9.37 12.65
C LEU A 164 -5.23 -8.68 13.78
N SER A 165 -4.53 -8.03 14.72
CA SER A 165 -5.20 -7.34 15.83
C SER A 165 -6.11 -6.21 15.34
N VAL A 166 -5.68 -5.45 14.32
CA VAL A 166 -6.51 -4.42 13.68
C VAL A 166 -7.71 -5.05 12.97
N LEU A 167 -7.52 -6.12 12.19
CA LEU A 167 -8.63 -6.81 11.51
C LEU A 167 -9.67 -7.38 12.49
N LYS A 168 -9.22 -7.91 13.64
CA LYS A 168 -10.11 -8.44 14.69
C LYS A 168 -10.96 -7.37 15.39
N THR A 169 -10.65 -6.07 15.21
CA THR A 169 -11.55 -5.00 15.68
C THR A 169 -12.82 -4.87 14.83
N SER A 170 -12.77 -5.35 13.58
CA SER A 170 -13.85 -5.20 12.60
C SER A 170 -14.52 -6.52 12.24
N TYR A 171 -13.82 -7.65 12.38
CA TYR A 171 -14.31 -8.98 12.01
C TYR A 171 -14.10 -9.96 13.16
N ASN A 172 -15.11 -10.77 13.46
CA ASN A 172 -14.92 -11.91 14.36
C ASN A 172 -14.10 -13.01 13.68
N ASP A 173 -13.61 -13.97 14.47
CA ASP A 173 -12.69 -15.02 13.99
C ASP A 173 -13.30 -15.90 12.89
N GLU A 174 -14.60 -16.20 12.94
CA GLU A 174 -15.29 -17.02 11.94
C GLU A 174 -15.39 -16.29 10.59
N ILE A 175 -15.85 -15.04 10.61
CA ILE A 175 -15.95 -14.20 9.41
C ILE A 175 -14.56 -13.99 8.81
N LEU A 176 -13.58 -13.66 9.66
CA LEU A 176 -12.21 -13.42 9.21
C LEU A 176 -11.59 -14.68 8.59
N THR A 177 -11.80 -15.86 9.17
CA THR A 177 -11.36 -17.14 8.59
C THR A 177 -11.94 -17.34 7.19
N ASN A 178 -13.25 -17.14 7.01
CA ASN A 178 -13.89 -17.28 5.70
C ASN A 178 -13.34 -16.27 4.67
N MET A 179 -13.08 -15.03 5.10
CA MET A 179 -12.47 -14.01 4.23
C MET A 179 -11.04 -14.37 3.83
N LEU A 180 -10.23 -14.90 4.75
CA LEU A 180 -8.86 -15.34 4.47
C LEU A 180 -8.83 -16.55 3.52
N VAL A 181 -9.70 -17.54 3.73
CA VAL A 181 -9.86 -18.69 2.82
C VAL A 181 -10.26 -18.23 1.41
N ALA A 182 -11.18 -17.26 1.30
CA ALA A 182 -11.54 -16.69 0.01
C ALA A 182 -10.39 -15.93 -0.64
N ALA A 183 -9.64 -15.14 0.14
CA ALA A 183 -8.48 -14.39 -0.35
C ALA A 183 -7.31 -15.30 -0.77
N GLN A 184 -7.19 -16.50 -0.20
CA GLN A 184 -6.20 -17.50 -0.60
C GLN A 184 -6.43 -18.06 -2.02
N LYS A 185 -7.68 -18.01 -2.52
CA LYS A 185 -8.04 -18.45 -3.88
C LYS A 185 -7.65 -17.44 -4.96
N VAL A 186 -7.26 -16.22 -4.58
CA VAL A 186 -6.86 -15.15 -5.50
C VAL A 186 -5.33 -15.06 -5.52
N PRO A 187 -4.65 -15.24 -6.67
CA PRO A 187 -3.18 -15.26 -6.74
C PRO A 187 -2.50 -14.05 -6.09
N ARG A 188 -3.06 -12.85 -6.26
CA ARG A 188 -2.53 -11.59 -5.71
C ARG A 188 -2.52 -11.54 -4.18
N THR A 189 -3.47 -12.21 -3.52
CA THR A 189 -3.62 -12.17 -2.06
C THR A 189 -3.28 -13.49 -1.38
N LYS A 190 -2.92 -14.53 -2.17
CA LYS A 190 -2.74 -15.89 -1.68
C LYS A 190 -1.75 -15.97 -0.51
N THR A 191 -0.54 -15.47 -0.72
CA THR A 191 0.54 -15.54 0.27
C THR A 191 0.22 -14.72 1.51
N PHE A 192 -0.28 -13.49 1.32
CA PHE A 192 -0.68 -12.62 2.43
C PHE A 192 -1.79 -13.24 3.29
N ALA A 193 -2.83 -13.77 2.65
CA ALA A 193 -3.97 -14.37 3.35
C ALA A 193 -3.59 -15.67 4.06
N ALA A 194 -2.69 -16.48 3.49
CA ALA A 194 -2.15 -17.66 4.15
C ALA A 194 -1.35 -17.28 5.40
N SER A 195 -0.46 -16.29 5.31
CA SER A 195 0.34 -15.83 6.45
C SER A 195 -0.52 -15.28 7.59
N LEU A 196 -1.59 -14.54 7.27
CA LEU A 196 -2.57 -14.07 8.26
C LEU A 196 -3.41 -15.20 8.85
N GLN A 197 -3.75 -16.24 8.06
CA GLN A 197 -4.47 -17.42 8.56
C GLN A 197 -3.64 -18.19 9.60
N GLU A 198 -2.34 -18.38 9.33
CA GLU A 198 -1.40 -18.96 10.30
C GLU A 198 -1.33 -18.12 11.57
N GLN A 199 -1.24 -16.79 11.44
CA GLN A 199 -1.20 -15.89 12.59
C GLN A 199 -2.50 -15.92 13.40
N LEU A 200 -3.64 -16.14 12.74
CA LEU A 200 -4.94 -16.32 13.39
C LEU A 200 -4.95 -17.61 14.22
N TRP A 201 -4.49 -18.73 13.67
CA TRP A 201 -4.34 -19.99 14.40
C TRP A 201 -3.42 -19.86 15.61
N ILE A 202 -2.28 -19.17 15.46
CA ILE A 202 -1.38 -18.85 16.58
C ILE A 202 -2.12 -18.04 17.65
N SER A 203 -2.89 -17.01 17.26
CA SER A 203 -3.65 -16.19 18.22
C SER A 203 -4.74 -16.96 18.97
N GLN A 204 -5.18 -18.10 18.42
CA GLN A 204 -6.16 -19.01 19.00
C GLN A 204 -5.51 -20.10 19.86
N GLY A 205 -4.17 -20.11 19.98
CA GLY A 205 -3.42 -21.10 20.75
C GLY A 205 -3.41 -22.49 20.11
N LYS A 206 -3.56 -22.59 18.79
CA LYS A 206 -3.54 -23.88 18.09
C LYS A 206 -2.14 -24.49 18.12
N THR A 207 -2.03 -25.75 18.49
CA THR A 207 -0.75 -26.47 18.45
C THR A 207 -0.42 -26.94 17.04
N ALA A 208 0.81 -27.44 16.82
CA ALA A 208 1.17 -28.13 15.59
C ALA A 208 0.22 -29.30 15.31
N ASP A 209 -0.14 -30.08 16.34
CA ASP A 209 -1.05 -31.22 16.23
C ASP A 209 -2.48 -30.78 15.89
N ASP A 210 -2.98 -29.70 16.49
CA ASP A 210 -4.30 -29.16 16.17
C ASP A 210 -4.41 -28.82 14.68
N ILE A 211 -3.38 -28.18 14.11
CA ILE A 211 -3.35 -27.81 12.70
C ILE A 211 -3.14 -29.03 11.81
N PHE A 212 -2.36 -30.02 12.25
CA PHE A 212 -2.21 -31.29 11.53
C PHE A 212 -3.56 -31.99 11.34
N GLN A 213 -4.37 -32.06 12.41
CA GLN A 213 -5.73 -32.62 12.39
C GLN A 213 -6.72 -31.74 11.61
N LEU A 214 -6.63 -30.41 11.76
CA LEU A 214 -7.49 -29.47 11.02
C LEU A 214 -7.32 -29.62 9.51
N LEU A 215 -6.09 -29.85 9.06
CA LEU A 215 -5.73 -30.08 7.67
C LEU A 215 -5.92 -31.53 7.21
N LYS A 216 -6.40 -32.43 8.09
CA LYS A 216 -6.67 -33.86 7.84
C LYS A 216 -5.47 -34.63 7.30
N LEU A 217 -4.27 -34.24 7.73
CA LEU A 217 -3.02 -34.84 7.27
C LEU A 217 -2.86 -36.31 7.73
N ASP A 218 -3.54 -36.69 8.80
CA ASP A 218 -3.66 -38.07 9.28
C ASP A 218 -4.37 -39.00 8.27
N GLN A 219 -5.11 -38.43 7.32
CA GLN A 219 -5.91 -39.16 6.32
C GLN A 219 -5.21 -39.26 4.96
N GLU A 220 -4.07 -38.60 4.76
CA GLU A 220 -3.40 -38.52 3.44
C GLU A 220 -2.53 -39.73 3.09
N GLY A 221 -2.17 -40.55 4.09
CA GLY A 221 -1.40 -41.77 3.90
C GLY A 221 -0.09 -41.53 3.12
N LYS A 222 0.10 -42.25 2.01
CA LYS A 222 1.32 -42.17 1.19
C LYS A 222 1.46 -40.85 0.41
N ASN A 223 0.39 -40.06 0.28
CA ASN A 223 0.41 -38.80 -0.46
C ASN A 223 0.77 -37.59 0.42
N LEU A 224 0.92 -37.80 1.73
CA LEU A 224 1.15 -36.75 2.72
C LEU A 224 2.24 -35.75 2.31
N LEU A 225 3.43 -36.25 1.96
CA LEU A 225 4.58 -35.39 1.65
C LEU A 225 4.41 -34.56 0.36
N ASN A 226 3.40 -34.89 -0.46
CA ASN A 226 3.13 -34.21 -1.73
C ASN A 226 1.89 -33.29 -1.67
N SER A 227 1.22 -33.17 -0.52
CA SER A 227 0.03 -32.32 -0.38
C SER A 227 0.37 -30.84 -0.13
N GLY A 228 -0.53 -29.96 -0.56
CA GLY A 228 -0.42 -28.53 -0.27
C GLY A 228 -0.69 -28.23 1.21
N GLU A 229 -1.50 -29.07 1.84
CA GLU A 229 -1.86 -29.07 3.24
C GLU A 229 -0.63 -29.36 4.11
N PHE A 230 0.19 -30.36 3.76
CA PHE A 230 1.43 -30.63 4.48
C PHE A 230 2.41 -29.45 4.40
N SER A 231 2.53 -28.84 3.21
CA SER A 231 3.34 -27.62 3.04
C SER A 231 2.83 -26.46 3.92
N THR A 232 1.51 -26.33 4.07
CA THR A 232 0.88 -25.32 4.95
C THR A 232 1.19 -25.61 6.41
N TRP A 233 1.13 -26.88 6.83
CA TRP A 233 1.48 -27.30 8.18
C TRP A 233 2.96 -27.04 8.52
N VAL A 234 3.89 -27.38 7.62
CA VAL A 234 5.32 -27.09 7.80
C VAL A 234 5.58 -25.58 7.96
N SER A 235 4.92 -24.76 7.12
CA SER A 235 4.97 -23.29 7.23
C SER A 235 4.49 -22.81 8.60
N TYR A 236 3.34 -23.34 9.05
CA TYR A 236 2.76 -23.02 10.36
C TYR A 236 3.72 -23.35 11.52
N VAL A 237 4.25 -24.57 11.59
CA VAL A 237 5.17 -25.00 12.65
C VAL A 237 6.44 -24.16 12.63
N THR A 238 6.98 -23.86 11.45
CA THR A 238 8.15 -22.98 11.30
C THR A 238 7.88 -21.59 11.85
N LYS A 239 6.69 -21.04 11.60
CA LYS A 239 6.28 -19.72 12.13
C LYS A 239 6.07 -19.75 13.64
N LEU A 240 5.43 -20.79 14.17
CA LEU A 240 5.20 -20.99 15.60
C LEU A 240 6.54 -21.04 16.36
N ASN A 241 7.49 -21.87 15.91
CA ASN A 241 8.81 -22.03 16.54
C ASN A 241 9.64 -20.74 16.53
N LYS A 242 9.47 -19.88 15.51
CA LYS A 242 10.15 -18.57 15.45
C LYS A 242 9.61 -17.56 16.46
N LEU A 243 8.36 -17.74 16.90
CA LEU A 243 7.70 -16.84 17.85
C LEU A 243 7.86 -17.30 19.30
N ASP A 244 8.20 -18.57 19.52
CA ASP A 244 8.57 -19.07 20.84
C ASP A 244 10.00 -18.66 21.21
N GLU A 245 10.17 -18.07 22.40
CA GLU A 245 11.48 -17.74 22.97
C GLU A 245 12.27 -18.98 23.40
N LYS A 246 11.62 -20.16 23.41
CA LYS A 246 12.22 -21.47 23.62
C LYS A 246 11.87 -22.37 22.44
N PRO A 247 12.71 -22.44 21.40
CA PRO A 247 12.41 -23.27 20.24
C PRO A 247 12.28 -24.74 20.65
N ASP A 248 11.22 -25.40 20.20
CA ASP A 248 11.08 -26.85 20.34
C ASP A 248 12.28 -27.55 19.68
N GLU A 249 12.93 -28.46 20.42
CA GLU A 249 14.11 -29.23 20.00
C GLU A 249 13.87 -30.15 18.78
N PHE A 250 12.64 -30.17 18.24
CA PHE A 250 12.25 -30.94 17.07
C PHE A 250 12.28 -30.13 15.76
N ALA A 251 13.02 -29.02 15.72
CA ALA A 251 13.38 -28.37 14.46
C ALA A 251 14.16 -29.35 13.58
N VAL A 252 13.39 -29.98 12.69
CA VAL A 252 13.77 -31.12 11.85
C VAL A 252 15.10 -30.89 11.15
N SER A 253 16.03 -31.79 11.43
CA SER A 253 17.18 -32.13 10.60
C SER A 253 16.71 -32.32 9.15
N SER A 254 17.01 -31.34 8.31
CA SER A 254 16.95 -31.46 6.85
C SER A 254 18.38 -31.43 6.30
N ASP A 255 19.13 -32.50 6.57
CA ASP A 255 20.38 -32.81 5.85
C ASP A 255 20.36 -34.31 5.55
N LEU A 256 19.85 -34.65 4.36
CA LEU A 256 20.18 -35.85 3.59
C LEU A 256 20.18 -35.51 2.10
#